data_AF-A0A1I3LY53-F1
#
_entry.id   AF-A0A1I3LY53-F1
#
_cell.length_a   1.000
_cell.length_b   1.000
_cell.length_c   1.000
_cell.angle_alpha   90.00
_cell.angle_beta   90.00
_cell.angle_gamma   90.00
#
_symmetry.space_group_name_H-M   'P 1'
#
loop_
_entity.id
_entity.type
_entity.pdbx_description
1 polymer ?
#
loop_
_entity_poly.entity_id
_entity_poly.type
_entity_poly.pdbx_seq_one_letter_code
_entity_poly.pdbx_strand_id
1 'polypeptide(L)'
;MGKRIKLGKKKKDKIRGHVINIPEVKGGTDGEYPVFSFTSCDENRHCLWDLEHKELKELMSFFKKMGSMSWIDVKQYRSFRWETYDQSEIKNLPKDIPPDAKIIHLKPSPKFVIFGYRIGQVFYIVWFDRNHKVHNMS
;
A
#
# COMPACT_ATOMS: atom_id res chain seq x y z
N MET A 1 -36.90 -2.19 62.61
CA MET A 1 -35.51 -2.66 62.45
C MET A 1 -35.36 -3.30 61.06
N GLY A 2 -34.78 -2.59 60.10
CA GLY A 2 -34.58 -3.10 58.72
C GLY A 2 -33.32 -3.95 58.60
N LYS A 3 -33.45 -5.18 58.06
CA LYS A 3 -32.31 -6.08 57.80
C LYS A 3 -31.44 -5.52 56.65
N ARG A 4 -30.17 -5.24 56.94
CA ARG A 4 -29.12 -4.96 55.94
C ARG A 4 -28.77 -6.25 55.17
N ILE A 5 -28.93 -6.23 53.85
CA ILE A 5 -28.45 -7.29 52.94
C ILE A 5 -27.00 -6.96 52.54
N LYS A 6 -26.05 -7.86 52.83
CA LYS A 6 -24.65 -7.74 52.36
C LYS A 6 -24.56 -8.31 50.94
N LEU A 7 -24.26 -7.46 49.94
CA LEU A 7 -23.88 -7.94 48.60
C LEU A 7 -22.50 -8.61 48.65
N GLY A 8 -22.45 -9.89 48.32
CA GLY A 8 -21.19 -10.63 48.14
C GLY A 8 -20.41 -10.12 46.93
N LYS A 9 -19.08 -9.99 47.07
CA LYS A 9 -18.17 -9.62 45.97
C LYS A 9 -18.22 -10.71 44.88
N LYS A 10 -18.72 -10.37 43.68
CA LYS A 10 -18.61 -11.25 42.50
C LYS A 10 -17.14 -11.43 42.13
N LYS A 11 -16.68 -12.69 42.07
CA LYS A 11 -15.37 -13.04 41.49
C LYS A 11 -15.39 -12.65 40.00
N LYS A 12 -14.32 -11.99 39.54
CA LYS A 12 -14.12 -11.69 38.12
C LYS A 12 -13.78 -13.00 37.42
N ASP A 13 -14.68 -13.50 36.58
CA ASP A 13 -14.39 -14.66 35.74
C ASP A 13 -13.29 -14.27 34.75
N LYS A 14 -12.16 -14.99 34.81
CA LYS A 14 -11.07 -14.86 33.83
C LYS A 14 -11.61 -15.29 32.47
N ILE A 15 -11.73 -14.34 31.54
CA ILE A 15 -11.99 -14.63 30.14
C ILE A 15 -10.83 -15.50 29.65
N ARG A 16 -11.10 -16.80 29.42
CA ARG A 16 -10.20 -17.68 28.69
C ARG A 16 -10.26 -17.26 27.22
N GLY A 17 -9.42 -16.30 26.85
CA GLY A 17 -9.21 -15.95 25.45
C GLY A 17 -8.82 -17.22 24.70
N HIS A 18 -9.70 -17.71 23.84
CA HIS A 18 -9.27 -18.63 22.79
C HIS A 18 -8.41 -17.80 21.85
N VAL A 19 -7.10 -18.03 21.89
CA VAL A 19 -6.20 -17.57 20.84
C VAL A 19 -6.66 -18.28 19.58
N ILE A 20 -7.38 -17.56 18.72
CA ILE A 20 -7.67 -18.03 17.39
C ILE A 20 -6.35 -17.91 16.66
N ASN A 21 -5.64 -19.03 16.48
CA ASN A 21 -4.57 -19.08 15.51
C ASN A 21 -5.23 -18.90 14.15
N ILE A 22 -5.23 -17.66 13.65
CA ILE A 22 -5.48 -17.39 12.24
C ILE A 22 -4.37 -18.16 11.52
N PRO A 23 -4.68 -19.17 10.71
CA PRO A 23 -3.67 -19.84 9.94
C PRO A 23 -2.96 -18.77 9.11
N GLU A 24 -1.64 -18.63 9.26
CA GLU A 24 -0.85 -17.93 8.26
C GLU A 24 -1.26 -18.50 6.91
N VAL A 25 -1.74 -17.64 6.01
CA VAL A 25 -2.01 -18.03 4.64
C VAL A 25 -0.67 -18.47 4.07
N LYS A 26 -0.42 -19.78 4.05
CA LYS A 26 0.75 -20.39 3.42
C LYS A 26 0.57 -20.27 1.90
N GLY A 27 0.78 -19.07 1.39
CA GLY A 27 0.69 -18.72 -0.02
C GLY A 27 1.00 -17.23 -0.19
N GLY A 28 1.94 -16.90 -1.08
CA GLY A 28 2.18 -15.51 -1.45
C GLY A 28 1.01 -14.93 -2.25
N THR A 29 0.75 -13.63 -2.13
CA THR A 29 -0.32 -12.92 -2.85
C THR A 29 0.08 -12.53 -4.29
N ASP A 30 1.06 -13.23 -4.85
CA ASP A 30 1.62 -12.94 -6.17
C ASP A 30 0.77 -13.45 -7.33
N GLY A 31 -0.12 -14.42 -7.08
CA GLY A 31 -1.12 -14.86 -8.05
C GLY A 31 -2.37 -13.95 -8.11
N GLU A 32 -2.48 -12.98 -7.20
CA GLU A 32 -3.62 -12.06 -7.15
C GLU A 32 -3.49 -10.95 -8.21
N TYR A 33 -4.62 -10.33 -8.55
CA TYR A 33 -4.69 -9.22 -9.49
C TYR A 33 -4.69 -7.89 -8.73
N PRO A 34 -3.93 -6.87 -9.19
CA PRO A 34 -3.83 -5.59 -8.50
C PRO A 34 -5.16 -4.86 -8.30
N VAL A 35 -5.37 -4.32 -7.10
CA VAL A 35 -6.38 -3.29 -6.80
C VAL A 35 -5.67 -2.02 -6.36
N PHE A 36 -6.08 -0.87 -6.87
CA PHE A 36 -5.42 0.40 -6.61
C PHE A 36 -6.14 1.20 -5.53
N SER A 37 -5.42 1.59 -4.47
CA SER A 37 -5.91 2.48 -3.43
C SER A 37 -5.22 3.84 -3.52
N PHE A 38 -6.02 4.91 -3.39
CA PHE A 38 -5.55 6.30 -3.34
C PHE A 38 -5.51 6.84 -1.91
N THR A 39 -5.82 6.01 -0.90
CA THR A 39 -5.88 6.44 0.52
C THR A 39 -4.56 6.94 1.09
N SER A 40 -3.44 6.61 0.44
CA SER A 40 -2.09 6.99 0.84
C SER A 40 -1.47 8.03 -0.09
N CYS A 41 -2.27 8.59 -1.01
CA CYS A 41 -1.78 9.62 -1.92
C CYS A 41 -1.42 10.88 -1.14
N ASP A 42 -0.22 11.39 -1.39
CA ASP A 42 0.20 12.68 -0.85
C ASP A 42 -0.59 13.81 -1.51
N GLU A 43 -1.15 14.68 -0.68
CA GLU A 43 -1.93 15.84 -1.14
C GLU A 43 -1.08 17.09 -1.39
N ASN A 44 0.22 17.05 -1.10
CA ASN A 44 1.11 18.21 -1.15
C ASN A 44 2.30 18.00 -2.10
N ARG A 45 2.67 16.76 -2.42
CA ARG A 45 3.85 16.44 -3.22
C ARG A 45 3.53 15.38 -4.26
N HIS A 46 3.98 15.62 -5.50
CA HIS A 46 3.86 14.66 -6.60
C HIS A 46 2.41 14.20 -6.78
N CYS A 47 1.49 15.17 -6.88
CA CYS A 47 0.07 14.90 -6.78
C CYS A 47 -0.51 14.42 -8.11
N LEU A 48 -1.63 13.69 -8.06
CA LEU A 48 -2.33 13.24 -9.27
C LEU A 48 -2.72 14.42 -10.19
N TRP A 49 -3.10 15.55 -9.60
CA TRP A 49 -3.52 16.74 -10.34
C TRP A 49 -2.37 17.54 -10.97
N ASP A 50 -1.12 17.16 -10.73
CA ASP A 50 0.05 17.73 -11.42
C ASP A 50 0.27 17.10 -12.81
N LEU A 51 -0.39 15.97 -13.08
CA LEU A 51 -0.36 15.29 -14.38
C LEU A 51 -1.20 16.02 -15.42
N GLU A 52 -0.67 16.10 -16.64
CA GLU A 52 -1.38 16.63 -17.79
C GLU A 52 -2.35 15.63 -18.41
N HIS A 53 -3.29 16.13 -19.20
CA HIS A 53 -4.30 15.30 -19.87
C HIS A 53 -3.74 14.09 -20.64
N LYS A 54 -2.59 14.23 -21.32
CA LYS A 54 -1.94 13.11 -22.00
C LYS A 54 -1.40 12.07 -21.01
N GLU A 55 -0.80 12.53 -19.92
CA GLU A 55 -0.22 11.66 -18.87
C GLU A 55 -1.34 10.92 -18.11
N LEU A 56 -2.49 11.54 -17.89
CA LEU A 56 -3.67 10.88 -17.32
C LEU A 56 -4.21 9.76 -18.23
N LYS A 57 -4.15 9.92 -19.56
CA LYS A 57 -4.49 8.84 -20.50
C LYS A 57 -3.50 7.68 -20.45
N GLU A 58 -2.21 7.99 -20.34
CA GLU A 58 -1.14 7.01 -20.17
C GLU A 58 -1.30 6.26 -18.85
N LEU A 59 -1.61 6.97 -17.76
CA LEU A 59 -1.91 6.43 -16.43
C LEU A 59 -3.09 5.45 -16.47
N MET A 60 -4.20 5.86 -17.09
CA MET A 60 -5.39 5.01 -17.21
C MET A 60 -5.10 3.74 -18.01
N SER A 61 -4.33 3.85 -19.09
CA SER A 61 -3.92 2.71 -19.91
C SER A 61 -3.00 1.76 -19.13
N PHE A 62 -2.09 2.33 -18.34
CA PHE A 62 -1.20 1.60 -17.45
C PHE A 62 -1.99 0.81 -16.39
N PHE A 63 -2.91 1.43 -15.65
CA PHE A 63 -3.70 0.72 -14.64
C PHE A 63 -4.60 -0.35 -15.24
N LYS A 64 -5.21 -0.12 -16.41
CA LYS A 64 -5.96 -1.16 -17.12
C LYS A 64 -5.08 -2.36 -17.48
N LYS A 65 -3.87 -2.10 -17.99
CA LYS A 65 -2.93 -3.18 -18.33
C LYS A 65 -2.49 -3.94 -17.07
N MET A 66 -2.10 -3.21 -16.03
CA MET A 66 -1.63 -3.78 -14.77
C MET A 66 -2.73 -4.60 -14.07
N GLY A 67 -3.96 -4.09 -14.01
CA GLY A 67 -5.11 -4.80 -13.44
C GLY A 67 -5.58 -6.02 -14.25
N SER A 68 -5.09 -6.19 -15.49
CA SER A 68 -5.36 -7.39 -16.32
C SER A 68 -4.33 -8.51 -16.12
N MET A 69 -3.37 -8.33 -15.22
CA MET A 69 -2.25 -9.23 -15.01
C MET A 69 -2.15 -9.59 -13.53
N SER A 70 -1.68 -10.80 -13.24
CA SER A 70 -1.33 -11.15 -11.85
C SER A 70 -0.11 -10.36 -11.41
N TRP A 71 0.13 -10.29 -10.11
CA TRP A 71 1.32 -9.60 -9.60
C TRP A 71 2.65 -10.21 -10.05
N ILE A 72 2.73 -11.53 -10.19
CA ILE A 72 3.93 -12.17 -10.75
C ILE A 72 4.19 -11.71 -12.19
N ASP A 73 3.14 -11.59 -13.00
CA ASP A 73 3.24 -11.08 -14.37
C ASP A 73 3.63 -9.60 -14.39
N VAL A 74 3.02 -8.78 -13.52
CA VAL A 74 3.31 -7.34 -13.37
C VAL A 74 4.80 -7.11 -13.04
N LYS A 75 5.37 -7.87 -12.12
CA LYS A 75 6.79 -7.78 -11.73
C LYS A 75 7.72 -8.12 -12.90
N GLN A 76 7.32 -9.08 -13.75
CA GLN A 76 8.10 -9.53 -14.90
C GLN A 76 7.85 -8.70 -16.17
N TYR A 77 6.80 -7.88 -16.20
CA TYR A 77 6.43 -7.10 -17.36
C TYR A 77 7.41 -5.92 -17.56
N ARG A 78 8.39 -6.13 -18.46
CA ARG A 78 9.52 -5.23 -18.69
C ARG A 78 9.17 -3.75 -18.83
N SER A 79 8.05 -3.42 -19.47
CA SER A 79 7.64 -2.03 -19.70
C SER A 79 7.28 -1.28 -18.42
N PHE A 80 6.94 -1.97 -17.33
CA PHE A 80 6.56 -1.33 -16.07
C PHE A 80 7.74 -0.90 -15.21
N ARG A 81 8.94 -1.42 -15.50
CA ARG A 81 10.18 -1.05 -14.80
C ARG A 81 10.05 -1.20 -13.28
N TRP A 82 9.57 -2.36 -12.86
CA TRP A 82 9.40 -2.71 -11.46
C TRP A 82 10.74 -2.63 -10.72
N GLU A 83 10.84 -1.67 -9.80
CA GLU A 83 11.99 -1.49 -8.93
C GLU A 83 11.48 -1.33 -7.49
N THR A 84 12.23 -1.85 -6.51
CA THR A 84 11.85 -1.80 -5.09
C THR A 84 12.94 -1.17 -4.26
N TYR A 85 12.54 -0.35 -3.29
CA TYR A 85 13.43 0.37 -2.39
C TYR A 85 13.05 0.15 -0.94
N ASP A 86 14.04 0.14 -0.08
CA ASP A 86 13.87 0.36 1.35
C ASP A 86 13.43 1.80 1.62
N GLN A 87 12.64 1.99 2.68
CA GLN A 87 12.15 3.32 3.05
C GLN A 87 13.28 4.30 3.36
N SER A 88 14.41 3.80 3.86
CA SER A 88 15.61 4.60 4.13
C SER A 88 16.24 5.19 2.86
N GLU A 89 15.97 4.62 1.69
CA GLU A 89 16.47 5.11 0.40
C GLU A 89 15.60 6.23 -0.16
N ILE A 90 14.35 6.36 0.33
CA ILE A 90 13.38 7.34 -0.16
C ILE A 90 13.34 8.55 0.78
N LYS A 91 13.79 9.70 0.29
CA LYS A 91 13.70 10.94 1.08
C LYS A 91 12.26 11.43 1.17
N ASN A 92 11.92 11.96 2.34
CA ASN A 92 10.62 12.56 2.63
C ASN A 92 9.41 11.63 2.45
N LEU A 93 9.59 10.33 2.68
CA LEU A 93 8.47 9.39 2.68
C LEU A 93 7.39 9.83 3.68
N PRO A 94 6.08 9.76 3.32
CA PRO A 94 5.00 10.04 4.25
C PRO A 94 5.05 9.14 5.49
N LYS A 95 4.60 9.65 6.63
CA LYS A 95 4.74 8.96 7.93
C LYS A 95 3.73 7.82 8.14
N ASP A 96 2.69 7.78 7.33
CA ASP A 96 1.59 6.81 7.38
C ASP A 96 1.88 5.52 6.60
N ILE A 97 3.04 5.44 5.94
CA ILE A 97 3.50 4.21 5.29
C ILE A 97 3.86 3.16 6.36
N PRO A 98 3.41 1.90 6.23
CA PRO A 98 3.77 0.84 7.19
C PRO A 98 5.30 0.67 7.29
N PRO A 99 5.90 0.55 8.49
CA PRO A 99 7.36 0.65 8.69
C PRO A 99 8.23 -0.35 7.91
N ASP A 100 7.67 -1.49 7.53
CA ASP A 100 8.34 -2.61 6.85
C ASP A 100 7.97 -2.72 5.36
N ALA A 101 7.13 -1.80 4.87
CA ALA A 101 6.71 -1.81 3.48
C ALA A 101 7.88 -1.41 2.56
N LYS A 102 8.14 -2.26 1.54
CA LYS A 102 8.99 -1.88 0.41
C LYS A 102 8.26 -0.87 -0.46
N ILE A 103 8.96 0.19 -0.83
CA ILE A 103 8.46 1.17 -1.80
C ILE A 103 8.70 0.63 -3.20
N ILE A 104 7.65 0.63 -4.01
CA ILE A 104 7.65 0.14 -5.38
C ILE A 104 7.62 1.34 -6.30
N HIS A 105 8.52 1.34 -7.27
CA HIS A 105 8.58 2.28 -8.38
C HIS A 105 8.07 1.61 -9.65
N LEU A 106 7.19 2.30 -10.36
CA LEU A 106 6.63 1.88 -11.64
C LEU A 106 6.67 3.03 -12.63
N LYS A 107 6.86 2.71 -13.91
CA LYS A 107 6.98 3.71 -14.99
C LYS A 107 5.85 3.56 -16.01
N PRO A 108 4.72 4.26 -15.83
CA PRO A 108 3.63 4.28 -16.82
C PRO A 108 4.04 4.86 -18.16
N SER A 109 4.93 5.86 -18.15
CA SER A 109 5.47 6.46 -19.36
C SER A 109 6.87 7.03 -19.12
N PRO A 110 7.60 7.42 -20.18
CA PRO A 110 8.89 8.09 -20.02
C PRO A 110 8.82 9.39 -19.20
N LYS A 111 7.63 10.01 -19.13
CA LYS A 111 7.45 11.34 -18.53
C LYS A 111 7.32 11.28 -17.03
N PHE A 112 6.63 10.29 -16.46
CA PHE A 112 6.37 10.25 -15.03
C PHE A 112 6.46 8.84 -14.47
N VAL A 113 6.64 8.74 -13.15
CA VAL A 113 6.71 7.49 -12.41
C VAL A 113 5.68 7.49 -11.28
N ILE A 114 5.29 6.31 -10.85
CA ILE A 114 4.40 6.11 -9.70
C ILE A 114 5.20 5.45 -8.59
N PHE A 115 5.09 6.00 -7.39
CA PHE A 115 5.54 5.33 -6.18
C PHE A 115 4.36 4.84 -5.37
N GLY A 116 4.49 3.66 -4.79
CA GLY A 116 3.50 3.09 -3.91
C GLY A 116 4.07 1.95 -3.09
N TYR A 117 3.20 1.26 -2.37
CA TYR A 117 3.56 0.01 -1.68
C TYR A 117 2.44 -1.00 -1.82
N ARG A 118 2.74 -2.27 -1.53
CA ARG A 118 1.78 -3.35 -1.70
C ARG A 118 1.51 -4.08 -0.39
N ILE A 119 0.23 -4.33 -0.12
CA ILE A 119 -0.23 -5.27 0.92
C ILE A 119 -1.27 -6.19 0.28
N GLY A 120 -0.97 -7.48 0.19
CA GLY A 120 -1.83 -8.44 -0.51
C GLY A 120 -2.06 -8.05 -1.98
N GLN A 121 -3.31 -8.07 -2.43
CA GLN A 121 -3.70 -7.59 -3.76
C GLN A 121 -3.64 -6.06 -3.92
N VAL A 122 -3.59 -5.28 -2.84
CA VAL A 122 -3.79 -3.83 -2.90
C VAL A 122 -2.46 -3.11 -3.10
N PHE A 123 -2.42 -2.25 -4.11
CA PHE A 123 -1.38 -1.27 -4.35
C PHE A 123 -1.83 0.10 -3.81
N TYR A 124 -1.17 0.55 -2.76
CA TYR A 124 -1.40 1.86 -2.17
C TYR A 124 -0.50 2.86 -2.88
N ILE A 125 -1.13 3.74 -3.67
CA ILE A 125 -0.43 4.76 -4.43
C ILE A 125 -0.06 5.91 -3.48
N VAL A 126 1.21 6.31 -3.53
CA VAL A 126 1.76 7.39 -2.70
C VAL A 126 2.00 8.64 -3.53
N TRP A 127 2.70 8.52 -4.67
CA TRP A 127 3.10 9.66 -5.50
C TRP A 127 2.96 9.39 -7.00
N PHE A 128 2.66 10.46 -7.74
CA PHE A 128 2.70 10.59 -9.20
C PHE A 128 3.85 11.55 -9.58
N ASP A 129 5.08 11.05 -9.56
CA ASP A 129 6.27 11.88 -9.75
C ASP A 129 6.53 12.16 -11.23
N ARG A 130 5.98 13.29 -11.68
CA ARG A 130 6.10 13.79 -13.05
C ARG A 130 7.51 14.22 -13.47
N ASN A 131 8.38 14.55 -12.52
CA ASN A 131 9.68 15.14 -12.83
C ASN A 131 10.85 14.29 -12.32
N HIS A 132 10.60 13.03 -11.96
CA HIS A 132 11.60 12.08 -11.42
C HIS A 132 12.37 12.68 -10.22
N LYS A 133 11.71 13.53 -9.43
CA LYS A 133 12.29 14.27 -8.31
C LYS A 133 12.47 13.42 -7.06
N VAL A 134 11.69 12.34 -6.90
CA VAL A 134 11.83 11.40 -5.77
C VAL A 134 13.17 10.65 -5.87
N HIS A 135 13.61 10.37 -7.11
CA HIS A 135 14.81 9.59 -7.40
C HIS A 135 16.02 10.39 -7.89
N ASN A 136 15.89 11.70 -8.13
CA ASN A 136 17.01 12.57 -8.49
C ASN A 136 17.90 12.86 -7.28
N MET A 137 18.61 11.84 -6.80
CA MET A 137 19.81 11.95 -5.99
C MET A 137 20.80 10.86 -6.36
N SER A 138 21.52 11.16 -7.44
CA SER A 138 22.94 10.83 -7.57
C SER A 138 23.71 12.15 -7.61
#